data_AF-A0A7K0S4U8-F1
#
_entry.id   AF-A0A7K0S4U8-F1
#
_cell.length_a   1.000
_cell.length_b   1.000
_cell.length_c   1.000
_cell.angle_alpha   90.00
_cell.angle_beta   90.00
_cell.angle_gamma   90.00
#
_symmetry.space_group_name_H-M   'P 1'
#
loop_
_entity.id
_entity.type
_entity.pdbx_description
1 polymer ?
#
loop_
_entity_poly.entity_id
_entity_poly.type
_entity_poly.pdbx_seq_one_letter_code
_entity_poly.pdbx_strand_id
1 'polypeptide(L)'
;MASNISHEVTGAWLENYDPGDRKFVKIGFLLLENGATLPDITIAYQSWGTLNADKSNAILVNHAMTGWSDVAAWWPNMVGPGLPFDTDKYFIVCPNVIGGCQGSTGPSSIAPDGKRYGSRFPVVTIR
;
A
#
# COMPACT_ATOMS: atom_id res chain seq x y z
N MET A 1 -5.16 -26.59 -5.75
CA MET A 1 -5.57 -26.87 -4.35
C MET A 1 -5.92 -25.53 -3.72
N ALA A 2 -7.18 -25.31 -3.34
CA ALA A 2 -7.56 -24.09 -2.64
C ALA A 2 -6.96 -24.15 -1.23
N SER A 3 -6.05 -23.23 -0.93
CA SER A 3 -5.49 -23.10 0.41
C SER A 3 -6.62 -22.73 1.38
N ASN A 4 -6.84 -23.55 2.42
CA ASN A 4 -7.64 -23.19 3.58
C ASN A 4 -6.95 -22.03 4.30
N ILE A 5 -7.15 -20.80 3.81
CA ILE A 5 -6.71 -19.59 4.48
C ILE A 5 -7.57 -19.47 5.73
N SER A 6 -6.93 -19.48 6.90
CA SER A 6 -7.61 -19.17 8.16
C SER A 6 -8.33 -17.83 8.03
N HIS A 7 -9.66 -17.88 8.20
CA HIS A 7 -10.57 -16.72 8.26
C HIS A 7 -10.50 -15.98 9.60
N GLU A 8 -9.49 -16.23 10.44
CA GLU A 8 -9.31 -15.45 11.65
C GLU A 8 -9.22 -13.96 11.30
N VAL A 9 -10.05 -13.15 11.96
CA VAL A 9 -10.19 -11.72 11.72
C VAL A 9 -8.91 -11.04 12.16
N THR A 10 -8.02 -10.77 11.20
CA THR A 10 -6.70 -10.15 11.47
C THR A 10 -6.75 -8.62 11.53
N GLY A 11 -7.90 -7.99 11.26
CA GLY A 11 -8.02 -6.54 11.06
C GLY A 11 -7.26 -6.02 9.81
N ALA A 12 -6.51 -6.88 9.12
CA ALA A 12 -5.74 -6.54 7.94
C ALA A 12 -6.54 -6.78 6.66
N TRP A 13 -6.29 -5.93 5.66
CA TRP A 13 -6.82 -6.03 4.32
C TRP A 13 -5.86 -6.81 3.44
N LEU A 14 -6.35 -7.84 2.76
CA LEU A 14 -5.58 -8.66 1.82
C LEU A 14 -5.95 -8.33 0.38
N GLU A 15 -5.06 -8.66 -0.57
CA GLU A 15 -5.27 -8.43 -2.01
C GLU A 15 -6.51 -9.13 -2.57
N ASN A 16 -6.95 -10.22 -1.93
CA ASN A 16 -8.12 -11.00 -2.35
C ASN A 16 -9.43 -10.55 -1.66
N TYR A 17 -9.39 -9.48 -0.88
CA TYR A 17 -10.61 -8.85 -0.33
C TYR A 17 -11.12 -7.77 -1.29
N ASP A 18 -12.34 -7.27 -1.04
CA ASP A 18 -12.89 -6.14 -1.80
C ASP A 18 -11.87 -4.99 -1.84
N PRO A 19 -11.49 -4.40 -2.97
CA PRO A 19 -10.40 -3.42 -2.97
C PRO A 19 -10.81 -2.04 -2.39
N GLY A 20 -12.11 -1.74 -2.31
CA GLY A 20 -12.58 -0.36 -2.30
C GLY A 20 -11.97 0.41 -3.49
N ASP A 21 -11.48 1.64 -3.24
CA ASP A 21 -10.81 2.43 -4.28
C ASP A 21 -9.31 2.08 -4.46
N ARG A 22 -8.79 1.08 -3.74
CA ARG A 22 -7.36 0.71 -3.82
C ARG A 22 -7.04 0.07 -5.18
N LYS A 23 -5.87 0.42 -5.69
CA LYS A 23 -5.17 -0.25 -6.79
C LYS A 23 -3.99 -1.03 -6.23
N PHE A 24 -3.58 -2.08 -6.91
CA PHE A 24 -2.48 -2.94 -6.49
C PHE A 24 -1.44 -3.05 -7.59
N VAL A 25 -0.17 -2.98 -7.23
CA VAL A 25 0.96 -3.18 -8.15
C VAL A 25 1.97 -4.13 -7.53
N LYS A 26 2.41 -5.12 -8.32
CA LYS A 26 3.51 -6.02 -7.94
C LYS A 26 4.84 -5.41 -8.35
N ILE A 27 5.78 -5.32 -7.41
CA ILE A 27 7.10 -4.72 -7.64
C ILE A 27 8.24 -5.75 -7.63
N GLY A 28 7.90 -7.04 -7.53
CA GLY A 28 8.88 -8.12 -7.45
C GLY A 28 9.46 -8.24 -6.05
N PHE A 29 10.76 -8.50 -5.94
CA PHE A 29 11.43 -8.59 -4.64
C PHE A 29 12.00 -7.24 -4.20
N LEU A 30 12.16 -7.07 -2.89
CA LEU A 30 12.90 -5.95 -2.31
C LEU A 30 14.05 -6.48 -1.46
N LEU A 31 15.25 -6.00 -1.74
CA LEU A 31 16.40 -6.15 -0.86
C LEU A 31 16.30 -5.12 0.26
N LEU A 32 16.25 -5.61 1.50
CA LEU A 32 16.18 -4.77 2.69
C LEU A 32 17.57 -4.33 3.14
N GLU A 33 17.62 -3.27 3.94
CA GLU A 33 18.89 -2.70 4.44
C GLU A 33 19.68 -3.70 5.30
N ASN A 34 19.01 -4.61 6.00
CA ASN A 34 19.62 -5.68 6.77
C ASN A 34 20.07 -6.89 5.92
N GLY A 35 20.00 -6.80 4.59
CA GLY A 35 20.37 -7.86 3.65
C GLY A 35 19.33 -8.95 3.46
N ALA A 36 18.23 -8.95 4.22
CA ALA A 36 17.11 -9.85 3.98
C ALA A 36 16.38 -9.47 2.67
N THR A 37 15.68 -10.42 2.08
CA THR A 37 14.86 -10.19 0.88
C THR A 37 13.39 -10.47 1.18
N LEU A 38 12.52 -9.54 0.81
CA LEU A 38 11.08 -9.75 0.75
C LEU A 38 10.69 -10.11 -0.69
N PRO A 39 10.26 -11.35 -0.97
CA PRO A 39 9.81 -11.75 -2.30
C PRO A 39 8.38 -11.27 -2.57
N ASP A 40 8.05 -11.15 -3.86
CA ASP A 40 6.68 -10.95 -4.37
C ASP A 40 5.88 -9.84 -3.68
N ILE A 41 6.50 -8.67 -3.52
CA ILE A 41 5.86 -7.52 -2.89
C ILE A 41 4.75 -6.98 -3.77
N THR A 42 3.61 -6.75 -3.13
CA THR A 42 2.50 -5.96 -3.62
C THR A 42 2.41 -4.65 -2.84
N ILE A 43 2.20 -3.55 -3.56
CA ILE A 43 1.86 -2.25 -2.99
C ILE A 43 0.40 -1.95 -3.30
N ALA A 44 -0.40 -1.75 -2.25
CA ALA A 44 -1.72 -1.13 -2.37
C ALA A 44 -1.55 0.39 -2.37
N TYR A 45 -2.26 1.08 -3.26
CA TYR A 45 -2.22 2.53 -3.34
C TYR A 45 -3.57 3.09 -3.80
N GLN A 46 -3.78 4.38 -3.55
CA GLN A 46 -4.86 5.15 -4.15
C GLN A 46 -4.29 6.35 -4.88
N SER A 47 -5.06 6.89 -5.82
CA SER A 47 -4.64 8.01 -6.64
C SER A 47 -5.81 8.88 -7.04
N TRP A 48 -5.59 10.19 -7.12
CA TRP A 48 -6.59 11.19 -7.50
C TRP A 48 -6.04 12.14 -8.57
N GLY A 49 -6.92 12.72 -9.39
CA GLY A 49 -6.53 13.55 -10.52
C GLY A 49 -6.00 12.73 -11.72
N THR A 50 -5.39 13.42 -12.69
CA THR A 50 -4.90 12.81 -13.93
C THR A 50 -3.41 13.11 -14.13
N LEU A 51 -2.62 12.06 -14.37
CA LEU A 51 -1.20 12.20 -14.71
C LEU A 51 -1.07 12.77 -16.12
N ASN A 52 -0.35 13.87 -16.27
CA ASN A 52 -0.13 14.50 -17.56
C ASN A 52 0.84 13.69 -18.45
N ALA A 53 0.90 14.03 -19.74
CA ALA A 53 1.63 13.24 -20.74
C ALA A 53 3.14 13.14 -20.46
N ASP A 54 3.76 14.20 -19.91
CA ASP A 54 5.18 14.25 -19.54
C ASP A 54 5.45 13.77 -18.10
N LYS A 55 4.39 13.42 -17.35
CA LYS A 55 4.41 12.92 -15.97
C LYS A 55 5.03 13.89 -14.95
N SER A 56 5.05 15.18 -15.25
CA SER A 56 5.63 16.21 -14.39
C SER A 56 4.73 16.65 -13.23
N ASN A 57 3.44 16.27 -13.23
CA ASN A 57 2.46 16.76 -12.24
C ASN A 57 2.17 15.78 -11.08
N ALA A 58 3.03 14.79 -10.85
CA ALA A 58 2.82 13.81 -9.79
C ALA A 58 3.25 14.32 -8.41
N ILE A 59 2.41 14.10 -7.38
CA ILE A 59 2.72 14.34 -5.97
C ILE A 59 2.53 13.03 -5.20
N LEU A 60 3.58 12.63 -4.48
CA LEU A 60 3.55 11.50 -3.55
C LEU A 60 3.15 11.97 -2.15
N VAL A 61 2.10 11.37 -1.60
CA VAL A 61 1.71 11.53 -0.19
C VAL A 61 2.15 10.30 0.58
N ASN A 62 2.92 10.49 1.66
CA ASN A 62 3.28 9.43 2.58
C ASN A 62 2.42 9.56 3.85
N HIS A 63 1.72 8.49 4.21
CA HIS A 63 0.90 8.46 5.42
C HIS A 63 1.76 8.30 6.70
N ALA A 64 1.21 8.68 7.84
CA ALA A 64 1.83 8.47 9.16
C ALA A 64 1.67 7.03 9.66
N MET A 65 2.09 6.74 10.91
CA MET A 65 2.19 5.38 11.47
C MET A 65 0.95 4.49 11.29
N THR A 66 -0.25 5.02 11.52
CA THR A 66 -1.52 4.26 11.43
C THR A 66 -2.40 4.71 10.27
N GLY A 67 -1.90 5.58 9.40
CA GLY A 67 -2.57 5.96 8.17
C GLY A 67 -2.48 4.84 7.14
N TRP A 68 -3.17 5.03 6.01
CA TRP A 68 -3.10 4.13 4.87
C TRP A 68 -3.25 4.89 3.56
N SER A 69 -3.42 4.18 2.45
CA SER A 69 -3.49 4.80 1.13
C SER A 69 -4.63 5.81 0.96
N ASP A 70 -5.71 5.77 1.75
CA ASP A 70 -6.86 6.69 1.61
C ASP A 70 -6.65 8.00 2.37
N VAL A 71 -6.07 8.98 1.67
CA VAL A 71 -5.77 10.30 2.22
C VAL A 71 -7.03 11.03 2.66
N ALA A 72 -8.14 10.90 1.93
CA ALA A 72 -9.36 11.63 2.26
C ALA A 72 -9.98 11.17 3.60
N ALA A 73 -9.78 9.90 3.96
CA ALA A 73 -10.27 9.34 5.21
C ALA A 73 -9.49 9.82 6.45
N TRP A 74 -8.15 9.85 6.41
CA TRP A 74 -7.33 10.25 7.57
C TRP A 74 -6.86 11.72 7.53
N TRP A 75 -6.95 12.38 6.37
CA TRP A 75 -6.63 13.80 6.20
C TRP A 75 -7.71 14.53 5.38
N PRO A 76 -8.90 14.74 5.98
CA PRO A 76 -10.03 15.31 5.26
C PRO A 76 -9.74 16.72 4.73
N ASN A 77 -10.36 17.06 3.60
CA ASN A 77 -10.22 18.34 2.91
C ASN A 77 -8.81 18.67 2.39
N MET A 78 -7.95 17.67 2.23
CA MET A 78 -6.60 17.88 1.68
C MET A 78 -6.49 17.55 0.19
N VAL A 79 -7.23 16.55 -0.29
CA VAL A 79 -7.16 16.07 -1.69
C VAL A 79 -8.50 16.28 -2.39
N GLY A 80 -8.49 16.99 -3.51
CA GLY A 80 -9.67 17.22 -4.36
C GLY A 80 -9.58 18.51 -5.18
N PRO A 81 -10.61 18.83 -5.99
CA PRO A 81 -10.63 20.02 -6.84
C PRO A 81 -10.50 21.31 -6.02
N GLY A 82 -9.46 22.11 -6.28
CA GLY A 82 -9.20 23.37 -5.59
C GLY A 82 -8.72 23.26 -4.13
N LEU A 83 -8.48 22.05 -3.62
CA LEU A 83 -7.94 21.80 -2.27
C LEU A 83 -6.39 21.89 -2.27
N PRO A 84 -5.71 21.82 -1.10
CA PRO A 84 -4.24 21.95 -1.05
C PRO A 84 -3.50 20.98 -1.98
N PHE A 85 -3.93 19.72 -2.05
CA PHE A 85 -3.54 18.78 -3.10
C PHE A 85 -4.59 18.81 -4.21
N ASP A 86 -4.49 19.85 -5.04
CA ASP A 86 -5.46 20.20 -6.08
C ASP A 86 -5.46 19.18 -7.23
N THR A 87 -6.53 18.38 -7.32
CA THR A 87 -6.66 17.31 -8.33
C THR A 87 -6.98 17.82 -9.73
N ASP A 88 -7.32 19.11 -9.89
CA ASP A 88 -7.46 19.74 -11.21
C ASP A 88 -6.11 20.05 -11.85
N LYS A 89 -5.03 20.06 -11.04
CA LYS A 89 -3.66 20.41 -11.46
C LYS A 89 -2.70 19.24 -11.35
N TYR A 90 -2.80 18.47 -10.29
CA TYR A 90 -1.82 17.44 -9.93
C TYR A 90 -2.43 16.04 -9.93
N PHE A 91 -1.59 15.06 -10.22
CA PHE A 91 -1.86 13.65 -9.97
C PHE A 91 -1.33 13.28 -8.60
N ILE A 92 -2.23 13.02 -7.66
CA ILE A 92 -1.88 12.67 -6.28
C ILE A 92 -1.86 11.15 -6.15
N VAL A 93 -0.83 10.59 -5.52
CA VAL A 93 -0.73 9.16 -5.24
C VAL A 93 -0.29 8.92 -3.80
N CYS A 94 -0.94 7.99 -3.12
CA CYS A 94 -0.61 7.57 -1.76
C CYS A 94 -0.52 6.04 -1.69
N PRO A 95 0.69 5.46 -1.56
CA PRO A 95 0.85 4.05 -1.29
C PRO A 95 0.60 3.76 0.19
N ASN A 96 0.03 2.59 0.49
CA ASN A 96 0.13 2.00 1.82
C ASN A 96 1.55 1.42 1.98
N VAL A 97 2.18 1.67 3.12
CA VAL A 97 3.58 1.30 3.38
C VAL A 97 3.80 -0.22 3.42
N ILE A 98 4.98 -0.68 3.00
CA ILE A 98 5.45 -2.06 3.23
C ILE A 98 5.52 -2.29 4.74
N GLY A 99 5.02 -3.43 5.21
CA GLY A 99 4.86 -3.71 6.64
C GLY A 99 3.53 -3.22 7.22
N GLY A 100 2.75 -2.44 6.49
CA GLY A 100 1.40 -2.04 6.88
C GLY A 100 0.38 -3.18 6.80
N CYS A 101 -0.88 -2.86 7.09
CA CYS A 101 -1.98 -3.85 7.12
C CYS A 101 -3.16 -3.52 6.21
N GLN A 102 -3.08 -2.47 5.39
CA GLN A 102 -4.18 -1.98 4.55
C GLN A 102 -3.96 -2.27 3.05
N GLY A 103 -3.45 -3.47 2.74
CA GLY A 103 -3.36 -4.03 1.39
C GLY A 103 -1.94 -4.31 0.89
N SER A 104 -0.95 -3.48 1.23
CA SER A 104 0.45 -3.73 0.86
C SER A 104 1.04 -4.92 1.63
N THR A 105 2.09 -5.54 1.10
CA THR A 105 2.78 -6.65 1.73
C THR A 105 3.26 -6.28 3.13
N GLY A 106 2.77 -7.01 4.14
CA GLY A 106 3.08 -6.84 5.55
C GLY A 106 2.98 -8.17 6.32
N PRO A 107 3.10 -8.15 7.66
CA PRO A 107 3.08 -9.37 8.48
C PRO A 107 1.83 -10.23 8.30
N SER A 108 0.68 -9.62 7.98
CA SER A 108 -0.56 -10.34 7.73
C SER A 108 -0.63 -10.96 6.34
N SER A 109 0.22 -10.57 5.40
CA SER A 109 0.22 -11.11 4.02
C SER A 109 0.64 -12.57 3.98
N ILE A 110 0.20 -13.29 2.95
CA ILE A 110 0.56 -14.69 2.71
C ILE A 110 1.97 -14.75 2.12
N ALA A 111 2.86 -15.50 2.76
CA ALA A 111 4.20 -15.79 2.29
C ALA A 111 4.18 -16.94 1.24
N PRO A 112 5.30 -17.17 0.50
CA PRO A 112 5.35 -18.22 -0.53
C PRO A 112 5.04 -19.65 -0.04
N ASP A 113 5.19 -19.90 1.26
CA ASP A 113 4.85 -21.19 1.88
C ASP A 113 3.33 -21.36 2.16
N GLY A 114 2.51 -20.39 1.74
CA GLY A 114 1.06 -20.39 1.90
C GLY A 114 0.59 -19.98 3.30
N LYS A 115 1.49 -19.60 4.21
CA LYS A 115 1.16 -19.13 5.57
C LYS A 115 1.37 -17.63 5.70
N ARG A 116 0.65 -16.97 6.62
CA ARG A 116 0.91 -15.55 6.92
C ARG A 116 2.34 -15.36 7.38
N TYR A 117 3.01 -14.29 6.97
CA TYR A 117 4.38 -14.00 7.42
C TYR A 117 4.47 -14.01 8.96
N GLY A 118 3.56 -13.29 9.64
CA GLY A 118 3.51 -13.19 11.09
C GLY A 118 4.85 -12.72 11.67
N SER A 119 5.33 -13.41 12.71
CA SER A 119 6.63 -13.14 13.35
C SER A 119 7.84 -13.32 12.43
N ARG A 120 7.67 -13.89 11.23
CA ARG A 120 8.72 -14.10 10.23
C ARG A 120 8.90 -12.93 9.29
N PHE A 121 8.00 -11.93 9.36
CA PHE A 121 8.16 -10.71 8.56
C PHE A 121 9.46 -10.02 9.00
N PRO A 122 10.38 -9.71 8.07
CA PRO A 122 11.66 -9.11 8.42
C PRO A 122 11.46 -7.69 8.96
N VAL A 123 12.42 -7.24 9.76
CA VAL A 123 12.50 -5.83 10.16
C VAL A 123 12.75 -4.99 8.91
N VAL A 124 11.95 -3.94 8.75
CA VAL A 124 12.07 -2.95 7.66
C VAL A 124 12.47 -1.59 8.21
N THR A 125 13.25 -0.84 7.45
CA THR A 125 13.71 0.52 7.74
C THR A 125 13.34 1.45 6.58
N ILE A 126 13.37 2.77 6.82
CA ILE A 126 13.10 3.80 5.81
C ILE A 126 14.43 4.27 5.21
N ARG A 127 14.46 4.44 3.88
CA ARG A 127 15.61 4.95 3.11
C ARG A 127 15.20 6.14 2.25
#